data_AF-A0A3B9MUZ4-F1
#
_entry.id   AF-A0A3B9MUZ4-F1
#
_cell.length_a   1.000
_cell.length_b   1.000
_cell.length_c   1.000
_cell.angle_alpha   90.00
_cell.angle_beta   90.00
_cell.angle_gamma   90.00
#
_symmetry.space_group_name_H-M   'P 1'
#
loop_
_entity.id
_entity.type
_entity.pdbx_description
1 polymer ?
#
loop_
_entity_poly.entity_id
_entity_poly.type
_entity_poly.pdbx_seq_one_letter_code
_entity_poly.pdbx_strand_id
1 'polypeptide(L)'
;HHHDHDHEHEHHHEYDENGVCSCGHHHHDHDHHHHHADEVFDSIGIETNTHYTKEKLEEILKSLDDEERFGNVLRAKGMLPTDGDRFLHFDYVPEEFEVREGASEVTGKICVIGAGIKEEEVKKLFS
;
A
#
# COMPACT_ATOMS: atom_id res chain seq x y z
N HIS A 1 9.93 -10.66 -33.92
CA HIS A 1 11.23 -10.12 -33.47
C HIS A 1 11.09 -8.60 -33.34
N HIS A 2 11.68 -8.06 -32.27
CA HIS A 2 11.69 -6.64 -31.91
C HIS A 2 12.26 -5.77 -33.03
N HIS A 3 11.80 -4.52 -33.09
CA HIS A 3 12.53 -3.44 -33.74
C HIS A 3 12.86 -2.37 -32.69
N ASP A 4 14.17 -2.24 -32.46
CA ASP A 4 14.86 -1.09 -31.87
C ASP A 4 14.90 0.10 -32.83
N HIS A 5 15.26 1.24 -32.25
CA HIS A 5 15.75 2.52 -32.80
C HIS A 5 14.78 3.71 -32.89
N ASP A 6 14.91 4.55 -31.85
CA ASP A 6 15.30 5.97 -31.90
C ASP A 6 15.02 6.75 -33.17
N HIS A 7 14.34 7.88 -33.04
CA HIS A 7 14.89 9.20 -33.42
C HIS A 7 14.03 10.32 -32.78
N GLU A 8 14.66 11.10 -31.90
CA GLU A 8 14.22 12.45 -31.56
C GLU A 8 14.07 13.30 -32.82
N HIS A 9 12.89 13.85 -33.04
CA HIS A 9 12.69 14.99 -33.92
C HIS A 9 11.76 15.99 -33.23
N GLU A 10 12.34 17.10 -32.80
CA GLU A 10 11.65 18.32 -32.37
C GLU A 10 10.82 18.84 -33.56
N HIS A 11 9.52 18.54 -33.58
CA HIS A 11 8.61 19.05 -34.58
C HIS A 11 8.13 20.44 -34.16
N HIS A 12 8.78 21.45 -34.73
CA HIS A 12 8.37 22.85 -34.68
C HIS A 12 6.99 22.97 -35.36
N HIS A 13 5.91 23.02 -34.57
CA HIS A 13 4.56 23.22 -35.08
C HIS A 13 4.35 24.70 -35.37
N GLU A 14 4.47 25.09 -36.64
CA GLU A 14 4.03 26.39 -37.11
C GLU A 14 2.51 26.37 -37.27
N TYR A 15 1.82 27.22 -36.52
CA TYR A 15 0.37 27.39 -36.53
C TYR A 15 0.00 28.57 -37.44
N ASP A 16 -0.91 28.34 -38.39
CA ASP A 16 -1.56 29.41 -39.15
C ASP A 16 -2.66 30.10 -38.33
N GLU A 17 -3.01 31.33 -38.71
CA GLU A 17 -3.93 32.27 -38.03
C GLU A 17 -5.38 31.77 -37.90
N ASN A 18 -5.72 30.58 -38.40
CA ASN A 18 -7.00 29.90 -38.12
C ASN A 18 -6.87 28.50 -37.50
N GLY A 19 -5.68 28.06 -37.10
CA GLY A 19 -5.48 26.88 -36.25
C GLY A 19 -5.89 25.52 -36.85
N VAL A 20 -5.98 25.39 -38.18
CA VAL A 20 -6.32 24.11 -38.84
C VAL A 20 -5.10 23.53 -39.54
N CYS A 21 -4.59 22.40 -39.04
CA CYS A 21 -3.54 21.63 -39.71
C CYS A 21 -4.14 20.71 -40.77
N SER A 22 -3.65 20.80 -42.02
CA SER A 22 -4.19 20.11 -43.21
C SER A 22 -3.57 18.72 -43.45
N CYS A 23 -3.11 18.01 -42.42
CA CYS A 23 -2.63 16.64 -42.56
C CYS A 23 -3.66 15.67 -41.96
N GLY A 24 -4.35 14.94 -42.83
CA GLY A 24 -5.34 13.93 -42.46
C GLY A 24 -4.72 12.73 -41.77
N HIS A 25 -4.36 12.88 -40.50
CA HIS A 25 -3.98 11.79 -39.62
C HIS A 25 -5.14 11.53 -38.67
N HIS A 26 -5.74 10.34 -38.81
CA HIS A 26 -6.58 9.78 -37.77
C HIS A 26 -5.72 9.64 -36.53
N HIS A 27 -5.89 10.55 -35.58
CA HIS A 27 -5.51 10.28 -34.20
C HIS A 27 -6.45 9.16 -33.74
N HIS A 28 -6.00 7.93 -33.89
CA HIS A 28 -6.44 6.88 -33.00
C HIS A 28 -5.94 7.33 -31.62
N ASP A 29 -6.82 7.99 -30.87
CA ASP A 29 -6.75 8.08 -29.42
C ASP A 29 -6.75 6.66 -28.88
N HIS A 30 -5.57 6.05 -28.90
CA HIS A 30 -5.23 4.98 -28.00
C HIS A 30 -5.02 5.62 -26.63
N ASP A 31 -6.12 6.00 -25.99
CA ASP A 31 -6.24 6.08 -24.54
C ASP A 31 -6.09 4.66 -23.97
N HIS A 32 -4.87 4.13 -24.08
CA HIS A 32 -4.36 3.15 -23.16
C HIS A 32 -3.92 3.92 -21.91
N HIS A 33 -4.21 3.38 -20.73
CA HIS A 33 -3.84 3.89 -19.39
C HIS A 33 -4.88 4.72 -18.64
N HIS A 34 -6.12 4.23 -18.56
CA HIS A 34 -6.82 4.31 -17.27
C HIS A 34 -6.64 2.99 -16.53
N HIS A 35 -5.60 2.95 -15.69
CA HIS A 35 -5.56 2.00 -14.59
C HIS A 35 -6.81 2.26 -13.74
N HIS A 36 -7.87 1.49 -13.97
CA HIS A 36 -8.96 1.31 -13.00
C HIS A 36 -8.41 0.52 -11.81
N ALA A 37 -7.54 1.16 -11.03
CA ALA A 37 -7.38 0.82 -9.63
C ALA A 37 -8.59 1.43 -8.89
N ASP A 38 -9.78 0.91 -9.19
CA ASP A 38 -11.02 1.14 -8.44
C ASP A 38 -11.03 0.32 -7.13
N GLU A 39 -9.89 -0.23 -6.74
CA GLU A 39 -9.68 -0.75 -5.39
C GLU A 39 -9.17 0.42 -4.52
N VAL A 40 -10.11 1.15 -3.93
CA VAL A 40 -9.82 2.18 -2.92
C VAL A 40 -9.29 1.45 -1.68
N PHE A 41 -7.97 1.34 -1.57
CA PHE A 41 -7.36 0.75 -0.38
C PHE A 41 -7.45 1.73 0.80
N ASP A 42 -7.96 1.23 1.92
CA ASP A 42 -7.98 1.92 3.20
C ASP A 42 -6.62 1.76 3.90
N SER A 43 -6.19 2.80 4.62
CA SER A 43 -5.01 2.74 5.49
C SER A 43 -5.36 3.20 6.90
N ILE A 44 -5.09 2.36 7.89
CA ILE A 44 -5.40 2.61 9.29
C ILE A 44 -4.10 2.71 10.07
N GLY A 45 -3.90 3.84 10.73
CA GLY A 45 -2.80 4.08 11.66
C GLY A 45 -3.27 3.92 13.10
N ILE A 46 -2.53 3.16 13.90
CA ILE A 46 -2.81 2.95 15.33
C ILE A 46 -1.54 3.27 16.12
N GLU A 47 -1.68 4.08 17.16
CA GLU A 47 -0.62 4.31 18.15
C GLU A 47 -1.01 3.62 19.45
N THR A 48 -0.06 2.92 20.08
CA THR A 48 -0.32 2.15 21.30
C THR A 48 0.91 2.08 22.19
N ASN A 49 0.66 2.05 23.51
CA ASN A 49 1.68 1.78 24.53
C ASN A 49 1.48 0.39 25.17
N THR A 50 0.54 -0.41 24.65
CA THR A 50 0.30 -1.78 25.11
C THR A 50 1.52 -2.63 24.77
N HIS A 51 1.99 -3.41 25.75
CA HIS A 51 3.14 -4.28 25.58
C HIS A 51 2.70 -5.63 25.02
N TYR A 52 3.48 -6.17 24.08
CA TYR A 52 3.20 -7.43 23.41
C TYR A 52 4.37 -8.39 23.58
N THR A 53 4.05 -9.68 23.78
CA THR A 53 5.04 -10.75 23.59
C THR A 53 5.07 -11.15 22.11
N LYS A 54 6.16 -11.80 21.69
CA LYS A 54 6.28 -12.28 20.31
C LYS A 54 5.15 -13.25 19.97
N GLU A 55 4.84 -14.20 20.85
CA GLU A 55 3.79 -15.19 20.63
C GLU A 55 2.42 -14.52 20.47
N LYS A 56 2.13 -13.52 21.30
CA LYS A 56 0.84 -12.82 21.23
C LYS A 56 0.70 -12.02 19.94
N LEU A 57 1.78 -11.38 19.51
CA LEU A 57 1.80 -10.67 18.24
C LEU A 57 1.60 -11.64 17.07
N GLU A 58 2.26 -12.80 17.06
CA GLU A 58 2.07 -13.81 16.02
C GLU A 58 0.62 -14.34 15.95
N GLU A 59 -0.05 -14.51 17.09
CA GLU A 59 -1.49 -14.85 17.11
C GLU A 59 -2.36 -13.75 16.49
N ILE A 60 -2.06 -12.48 16.82
CA ILE A 60 -2.76 -11.32 16.27
C ILE A 60 -2.59 -11.28 14.75
N LEU A 61 -1.36 -11.43 14.25
CA LEU A 61 -1.06 -11.39 12.82
C LEU A 61 -1.78 -12.51 12.06
N LYS A 62 -1.80 -13.74 12.60
CA LYS A 62 -2.59 -14.85 12.02
C LYS A 62 -4.09 -14.56 11.97
N SER A 63 -4.61 -13.80 12.93
CA SER A 63 -6.04 -13.46 12.94
C SER A 63 -6.41 -12.45 11.85
N LEU A 64 -5.45 -11.69 11.31
CA LEU A 64 -5.71 -10.71 10.24
C LEU A 64 -6.14 -11.37 8.92
N ASP A 65 -5.88 -12.68 8.73
CA ASP A 65 -6.37 -13.47 7.60
C ASP A 65 -7.90 -13.69 7.63
N ASP A 66 -8.59 -13.35 8.74
CA ASP A 66 -10.05 -13.43 8.86
C ASP A 66 -10.72 -12.23 8.16
N GLU A 67 -10.94 -12.38 6.84
CA GLU A 67 -11.58 -11.36 6.00
C GLU A 67 -12.99 -11.00 6.47
N GLU A 68 -13.75 -11.95 7.03
CA GLU A 68 -15.09 -11.67 7.54
C GLU A 68 -15.04 -10.74 8.75
N ARG A 69 -14.01 -10.84 9.59
CA ARG A 69 -13.88 -10.01 10.80
C ARG A 69 -13.14 -8.70 10.58
N PHE A 70 -12.15 -8.66 9.70
CA PHE A 70 -11.26 -7.52 9.55
C PHE A 70 -11.35 -6.84 8.18
N GLY A 71 -11.95 -7.47 7.18
CA GLY A 71 -11.85 -7.05 5.78
C GLY A 71 -10.61 -7.64 5.11
N ASN A 72 -10.38 -7.33 3.84
CA ASN A 72 -9.26 -7.89 3.09
C ASN A 72 -7.96 -7.13 3.43
N VAL A 73 -7.21 -7.61 4.43
CA VAL A 73 -5.94 -7.02 4.84
C VAL A 73 -4.84 -7.43 3.87
N LEU A 74 -4.25 -6.46 3.16
CA LEU A 74 -3.19 -6.72 2.18
C LEU A 74 -1.78 -6.57 2.78
N ARG A 75 -1.63 -5.70 3.77
CA ARG A 75 -0.38 -5.52 4.49
C ARG A 75 -0.63 -4.95 5.87
N ALA A 76 0.10 -5.43 6.86
CA ALA A 76 0.22 -4.75 8.15
C ALA A 76 1.70 -4.64 8.52
N LYS A 77 2.09 -3.52 9.09
CA LYS A 77 3.44 -3.34 9.62
C LYS A 77 3.40 -2.51 10.87
N GLY A 78 4.36 -2.73 11.75
CA GLY A 78 4.44 -1.91 12.94
C GLY A 78 5.65 -2.20 13.80
N MET A 79 5.76 -1.39 14.83
CA MET A 79 6.71 -1.53 15.91
C MET A 79 5.95 -1.41 17.22
N LEU A 80 6.06 -2.40 18.09
CA LEU A 80 5.29 -2.51 19.33
C LEU A 80 6.23 -2.71 20.51
N PRO A 81 6.00 -2.04 21.66
CA PRO A 81 6.82 -2.26 22.83
C PRO A 81 6.66 -3.71 23.31
N THR A 82 7.75 -4.31 23.78
CA THR A 82 7.76 -5.64 24.40
C THR A 82 8.38 -5.55 25.80
N ASP A 83 8.47 -6.68 26.51
CA ASP A 83 9.08 -6.70 27.83
C ASP A 83 10.56 -6.27 27.78
N GLY A 84 10.88 -5.31 28.65
CA GLY A 84 12.18 -4.63 28.69
C GLY A 84 12.21 -3.36 27.86
N ASP A 85 13.39 -2.77 27.73
CA ASP A 85 13.61 -1.59 26.89
C ASP A 85 13.90 -2.05 25.45
N ARG A 86 12.88 -2.67 24.80
CA ARG A 86 12.97 -3.22 23.43
C ARG A 86 11.61 -3.16 22.72
N PHE A 87 11.64 -3.23 21.39
CA PHE A 87 10.44 -3.24 20.53
C PHE A 87 10.45 -4.44 19.60
N LEU A 88 9.26 -4.93 19.25
CA LEU A 88 9.03 -5.92 18.22
C LEU A 88 8.59 -5.20 16.94
N HIS A 89 9.35 -5.40 15.88
CA HIS A 89 9.00 -4.96 14.53
C HIS A 89 8.34 -6.12 13.81
N PHE A 90 7.23 -5.84 13.13
CA PHE A 90 6.57 -6.84 12.31
C PHE A 90 6.24 -6.31 10.92
N ASP A 91 6.26 -7.23 9.97
CA ASP A 91 5.68 -7.09 8.64
C ASP A 91 4.78 -8.30 8.42
N TYR A 92 3.58 -8.05 7.94
CA TYR A 92 2.57 -9.06 7.60
C TYR A 92 2.05 -8.78 6.20
N VAL A 93 1.86 -9.85 5.45
CA VAL A 93 1.07 -9.96 4.22
C VAL A 93 0.17 -11.20 4.39
N PRO A 94 -0.90 -11.36 3.59
CA PRO A 94 -1.71 -12.58 3.65
C PRO A 94 -0.86 -13.83 3.63
N GLU A 95 -1.17 -14.77 4.52
CA GLU A 95 -0.49 -16.07 4.70
C GLU A 95 0.95 -16.04 5.24
N GLU A 96 1.62 -14.87 5.31
CA GLU A 96 3.03 -14.78 5.73
C GLU A 96 3.29 -13.57 6.64
N PHE A 97 4.06 -13.79 7.71
CA PHE A 97 4.50 -12.70 8.57
C PHE A 97 5.91 -12.92 9.11
N GLU A 98 6.55 -11.82 9.47
CA GLU A 98 7.84 -11.82 10.13
C GLU A 98 7.80 -10.92 11.36
N VAL A 99 8.38 -11.41 12.47
CA VAL A 99 8.54 -10.65 13.72
C VAL A 99 10.00 -10.64 14.14
N ARG A 100 10.56 -9.44 14.29
CA ARG A 100 11.97 -9.17 14.61
C ARG A 100 12.07 -8.29 15.85
N GLU A 101 13.14 -8.43 16.62
CA GLU A 101 13.48 -7.44 17.64
C GLU A 101 14.13 -6.22 16.98
N GLY A 102 13.77 -5.02 17.44
CA GLY A 102 14.32 -3.75 16.96
C GLY A 102 14.70 -2.81 18.09
N ALA A 103 15.19 -1.63 17.70
CA ALA A 103 15.61 -0.59 18.63
C ALA A 103 14.41 -0.03 19.42
N SER A 104 14.66 0.45 20.64
CA SER A 104 13.64 1.13 21.42
C SER A 104 13.14 2.40 20.74
N GLU A 105 11.83 2.58 20.79
CA GLU A 105 11.11 3.75 20.26
C GLU A 105 10.27 4.39 21.38
N VAL A 106 9.69 5.57 21.10
CA VAL A 106 8.92 6.32 22.11
C VAL A 106 7.50 5.74 22.29
N THR A 107 6.90 5.22 21.24
CA THR A 107 5.53 4.66 21.24
C THR A 107 5.36 3.62 20.16
N GLY A 108 4.48 2.66 20.38
CA GLY A 108 4.14 1.65 19.40
C GLY A 108 3.31 2.25 18.26
N LYS A 109 3.61 1.85 17.03
CA LYS A 109 2.90 2.32 15.83
C LYS A 109 2.60 1.15 14.93
N ILE A 110 1.38 1.09 14.43
CA ILE A 110 0.89 0.08 13.50
C ILE A 110 0.26 0.79 12.30
N CYS A 111 0.48 0.24 11.11
CA CYS A 111 -0.16 0.65 9.88
C CYS A 111 -0.73 -0.60 9.21
N VAL A 112 -2.04 -0.61 8.97
CA VAL A 112 -2.76 -1.68 8.28
C VAL A 112 -3.33 -1.11 6.98
N ILE A 113 -3.13 -1.83 5.88
CA ILE A 113 -3.57 -1.44 4.55
C ILE A 113 -4.37 -2.59 3.95
N GLY A 114 -5.51 -2.30 3.34
CA GLY A 114 -6.32 -3.30 2.65
C GLY A 114 -7.59 -2.72 2.05
N ALA A 115 -8.56 -3.57 1.70
CA ALA A 115 -9.82 -3.16 1.10
C ALA A 115 -11.01 -3.52 2.00
N GLY A 116 -11.91 -2.55 2.22
CA GLY A 116 -13.10 -2.76 3.05
C GLY A 116 -12.75 -3.08 4.51
N ILE A 117 -11.68 -2.47 5.02
CA ILE A 117 -11.17 -2.80 6.36
C ILE A 117 -12.15 -2.33 7.43
N LYS A 118 -12.42 -3.21 8.40
CA LYS A 118 -13.24 -2.90 9.58
C LYS A 118 -12.39 -2.22 10.64
N GLU A 119 -12.15 -0.92 10.46
CA GLU A 119 -11.25 -0.10 11.28
C GLU A 119 -11.43 -0.30 12.80
N GLU A 120 -12.68 -0.31 13.28
CA GLU A 120 -13.00 -0.50 14.70
C GLU A 120 -12.55 -1.87 15.23
N GLU A 121 -12.71 -2.93 14.43
CA GLU A 121 -12.31 -4.29 14.83
C GLU A 121 -10.79 -4.44 14.80
N VAL A 122 -10.11 -3.82 13.83
CA VAL A 122 -8.65 -3.77 13.77
C VAL A 122 -8.09 -3.00 14.97
N LYS A 123 -8.67 -1.84 15.32
CA LYS A 123 -8.26 -1.09 16.52
C LYS A 123 -8.43 -1.90 17.81
N LYS A 124 -9.53 -2.63 17.97
CA LYS A 124 -9.77 -3.50 19.13
C LYS A 124 -8.80 -4.69 19.19
N LEU A 125 -8.33 -5.17 18.04
CA LEU A 125 -7.35 -6.26 17.99
C LEU A 125 -6.00 -5.83 18.58
N PHE A 126 -5.65 -4.55 18.42
CA PHE A 126 -4.40 -3.94 18.90
C PHE A 126 -4.58 -3.00 20.11
N SER A 127 -5.70 -3.07 20.83
CA SER A 127 -5.95 -2.29 22.05
C SER A 127 -5.47 -3.02 23.30
#